data_AF-A0A7H4N1X8-F1
#
_entry.id   AF-A0A7H4N1X8-F1
#
_cell.length_a   1.000
_cell.length_b   1.000
_cell.length_c   1.000
_cell.angle_alpha   90.00
_cell.angle_beta   90.00
_cell.angle_gamma   90.00
#
_symmetry.space_group_name_H-M   'P 1'
#
loop_
_entity.id
_entity.type
_entity.pdbx_description
1 polymer ?
#
loop_
_entity_poly.entity_id
_entity_poly.type
_entity_poly.pdbx_seq_one_letter_code
_entity_poly.pdbx_strand_id
1 'polypeptide(L)' 'MQSHVAARGMAVAPHHLASQSALAVLREGGSAIEAMVAAAATIAVVYPHMNGLGGDGFWLIVPPEGDSHRH' A
#
# COMPACT_ATOMS: atom_id res chain seq x y z
N MET A 1 -18.94 -4.27 -15.23
CA MET A 1 -17.95 -4.11 -14.15
C MET A 1 -16.86 -5.14 -14.36
N GLN A 2 -15.62 -4.74 -14.64
CA GLN A 2 -14.49 -5.65 -14.79
C GLN A 2 -13.77 -5.77 -13.45
N SER A 3 -13.50 -6.99 -12.99
CA SER A 3 -12.76 -7.23 -11.75
C SER A 3 -11.26 -7.29 -12.04
N HIS A 4 -10.44 -6.60 -11.24
CA HIS A 4 -9.00 -6.74 -11.27
C HIS A 4 -8.57 -7.95 -10.41
N VAL A 5 -7.74 -8.83 -10.97
CA VAL A 5 -7.25 -10.04 -10.30
C VAL A 5 -5.73 -10.14 -10.40
N ALA A 6 -5.08 -10.66 -9.36
CA ALA A 6 -3.64 -10.89 -9.33
C ALA A 6 -3.32 -12.18 -8.55
N ALA A 7 -2.34 -12.95 -9.01
CA ALA A 7 -2.02 -14.27 -8.44
C ALA A 7 -0.98 -14.24 -7.30
N ARG A 8 -0.30 -13.10 -7.08
CA ARG A 8 0.86 -13.01 -6.16
C ARG A 8 0.79 -11.84 -5.19
N GLY A 9 0.44 -10.65 -5.67
CA GLY A 9 0.36 -9.44 -4.87
C GLY A 9 -0.46 -8.38 -5.59
N MET A 10 -1.11 -7.50 -4.83
CA MET A 10 -2.01 -6.48 -5.33
C MET A 10 -1.88 -5.22 -4.47
N ALA A 11 -1.79 -4.07 -5.11
CA ALA A 11 -1.81 -2.76 -4.48
C ALA A 11 -2.91 -1.92 -5.12
N VAL A 12 -3.71 -1.26 -4.29
CA VAL A 12 -4.82 -0.41 -4.73
C VAL A 12 -4.63 0.96 -4.09
N ALA A 13 -4.63 2.01 -4.89
CA ALA A 13 -4.48 3.38 -4.43
C ALA A 13 -5.33 4.36 -5.28
N PRO A 14 -5.65 5.57 -4.77
CA PRO A 14 -6.43 6.57 -5.49
C PRO A 14 -5.75 7.13 -6.75
N HIS A 15 -4.43 6.98 -6.88
CA HIS A 15 -3.66 7.43 -8.03
C HIS A 15 -2.81 6.27 -8.57
N HIS A 16 -2.82 6.06 -9.89
CA HIS A 16 -2.18 4.89 -10.51
C HIS A 16 -0.66 4.82 -10.24
N LEU A 17 0.04 5.95 -10.19
CA LEU A 17 1.48 6.00 -9.85
C LEU A 17 1.78 5.46 -8.44
N ALA A 18 0.89 5.69 -7.47
CA ALA A 18 1.05 5.14 -6.12
C ALA A 18 0.81 3.62 -6.09
N SER A 19 -0.18 3.12 -6.84
CA SER A 19 -0.35 1.66 -7.03
C SER A 19 0.88 1.03 -7.69
N GLN A 20 1.47 1.71 -8.68
CA GLN A 20 2.66 1.23 -9.41
C GLN A 20 3.92 1.22 -8.54
N SER A 21 4.12 2.20 -7.66
CA SER A 21 5.29 2.22 -6.76
C SER A 21 5.23 1.10 -5.72
N ALA A 22 4.06 0.86 -5.12
CA ALA A 22 3.86 -0.31 -4.27
C ALA A 22 4.08 -1.63 -5.03
N LEU A 23 3.56 -1.74 -6.26
CA LEU A 23 3.75 -2.93 -7.08
C LEU A 23 5.22 -3.18 -7.45
N ALA A 24 6.02 -2.13 -7.65
CA ALA A 24 7.45 -2.25 -7.89
C ALA A 24 8.16 -2.89 -6.68
N VAL A 25 7.90 -2.40 -5.47
CA VAL A 25 8.46 -2.98 -4.24
C VAL A 25 8.04 -4.44 -4.05
N LEU A 26 6.77 -4.78 -4.30
CA LEU A 26 6.32 -6.18 -4.23
C LEU A 26 7.04 -7.07 -5.26
N ARG A 27 7.31 -6.56 -6.46
CA ARG A 27 8.05 -7.29 -7.52
C ARG A 27 9.52 -7.47 -7.17
N GLU A 28 10.10 -6.56 -6.41
CA GLU A 28 11.47 -6.63 -5.89
C GLU A 28 11.59 -7.55 -4.67
N GLY A 29 10.49 -8.18 -4.23
CA GLY A 29 10.47 -9.10 -3.09
C GLY A 29 10.26 -8.42 -1.75
N GLY A 30 9.90 -7.13 -1.74
CA GLY A 30 9.56 -6.40 -0.54
C GLY A 30 8.23 -6.84 0.08
N SER A 31 8.10 -6.60 1.37
CA SER A 31 6.89 -6.86 2.16
C SER A 31 5.73 -5.93 1.78
N ALA A 32 4.51 -6.30 2.21
CA ALA A 32 3.34 -5.45 2.04
C ALA A 32 3.48 -4.09 2.75
N ILE A 33 4.20 -4.03 3.87
CA ILE A 33 4.43 -2.79 4.61
C ILE A 33 5.39 -1.87 3.84
N GLU A 34 6.51 -2.40 3.36
CA GLU A 34 7.47 -1.61 2.54
C GLU A 34 6.81 -1.09 1.26
N ALA A 35 6.02 -1.93 0.59
CA ALA A 35 5.25 -1.52 -0.57
C ALA A 35 4.27 -0.38 -0.25
N MET A 36 3.63 -0.45 0.91
CA MET A 36 2.69 0.59 1.33
C MET A 36 3.39 1.90 1.74
N VAL A 37 4.59 1.83 2.32
CA VAL A 37 5.43 3.03 2.56
C VAL A 37 5.82 3.70 1.24
N ALA A 38 6.20 2.93 0.21
CA ALA A 38 6.50 3.48 -1.11
C ALA A 38 5.28 4.17 -1.75
N ALA A 39 4.09 3.55 -1.64
CA ALA A 39 2.85 4.17 -2.09
C ALA A 39 2.49 5.42 -1.29
N ALA A 40 2.67 5.44 0.04
CA ALA A 40 2.42 6.60 0.90
C ALA A 40 3.33 7.79 0.52
N ALA A 41 4.62 7.54 0.28
CA ALA A 41 5.54 8.57 -0.19
C ALA A 41 5.15 9.08 -1.59
N THR A 42 4.73 8.18 -2.49
CA THR A 42 4.32 8.54 -3.85
C THR A 42 3.03 9.36 -3.86
N ILE A 43 2.00 8.93 -3.12
CA ILE A 43 0.68 9.58 -3.08
C ILE A 43 0.74 10.98 -2.44
N ALA A 44 1.69 11.23 -1.53
CA ALA A 44 1.96 12.56 -1.01
C ALA A 44 2.44 13.53 -2.10
N VAL A 45 3.14 13.03 -3.13
CA VAL A 45 3.61 13.84 -4.27
C VAL A 45 2.54 13.97 -5.35
N VAL A 46 1.90 12.86 -5.72
CA VAL A 46 0.97 12.83 -6.86
C VAL A 46 -0.47 13.20 -6.49
N TYR A 47 -0.78 13.32 -5.19
CA TYR A 47 -2.10 13.72 -4.72
C TYR A 47 -2.06 14.67 -3.50
N PRO A 48 -1.37 15.82 -3.61
CA PRO A 48 -0.94 16.64 -2.47
C PRO A 48 -2.06 17.46 -1.80
N HIS A 49 -3.20 17.66 -2.47
CA HIS A 49 -4.33 18.40 -1.90
C HIS A 49 -5.20 17.54 -0.97
N MET A 50 -4.99 16.22 -0.95
CA MET A 50 -5.77 15.27 -0.14
C MET A 50 -4.98 14.68 1.03
N ASN A 51 -3.65 14.67 0.95
CA ASN A 51 -2.76 14.10 1.96
C ASN A 51 -1.32 14.63 1.77
N GLY A 52 -0.43 14.36 2.72
CA GLY A 52 0.99 14.67 2.59
C GLY A 52 1.81 14.28 3.80
N LEU A 53 3.12 14.52 3.74
CA LEU A 53 4.08 14.17 4.80
C LEU A 53 3.82 14.88 6.15
N GLY A 54 3.17 16.05 6.12
CA GLY A 54 2.83 16.82 7.32
C GLY A 54 1.45 16.53 7.91
N GLY A 55 0.76 15.49 7.41
CA GLY A 55 -0.52 15.04 7.95
C GLY A 55 -0.38 13.85 8.90
N ASP A 56 -1.51 13.16 9.11
CA ASP A 56 -1.58 11.95 9.95
C ASP A 56 -1.72 10.68 9.11
N GLY A 57 -1.44 9.53 9.73
CA GLY A 57 -1.56 8.22 9.10
C GLY A 57 -2.04 7.14 10.07
N PHE A 58 -2.88 6.24 9.58
CA PHE A 58 -3.43 5.11 10.34
C PHE A 58 -3.21 3.82 9.57
N TRP A 59 -2.84 2.76 10.29
CA TRP A 59 -2.47 1.48 9.70
C TRP A 59 -3.18 0.34 10.43
N LEU A 60 -3.79 -0.55 9.65
CA LEU A 60 -4.26 -1.85 10.12
C LEU A 60 -3.51 -2.92 9.36
N ILE A 61 -2.77 -3.75 10.08
CA ILE A 61 -1.89 -4.77 9.50
C ILE A 61 -2.37 -6.12 10.01
N VAL A 62 -2.56 -7.07 9.09
CA VAL A 62 -2.94 -8.45 9.40
C VAL A 62 -1.80 -9.36 8.93
N PRO A 63 -1.06 -9.99 9.87
CA PRO A 63 -0.06 -10.99 9.51
C PRO A 63 -0.69 -12.23 8.85
N PRO A 64 0.08 -13.04 8.11
CA PRO A 64 -0.44 -14.24 7.43
C PRO A 64 -1.15 -15.23 8.37
N GLU A 65 -0.67 -15.35 9.61
CA GLU A 65 -1.18 -16.28 10.62
C GLU A 65 -2.29 -15.67 11.50
N GLY A 66 -2.66 -14.40 11.26
CA GLY A 66 -3.55 -13.66 12.14
C GLY A 66 -2.86 -13.18 13.42
N ASP A 67 -3.65 -12.62 14.34
CA ASP A 67 -3.15 -12.09 15.61
C ASP A 67 -3.27 -13.16 16.72
N SER A 68 -2.14 -13.70 17.17
CA SER A 68 -2.07 -14.77 18.17
C SER A 68 -2.21 -14.29 19.63
N HIS A 69 -2.30 -12.97 19.86
CA HIS A 69 -2.31 -12.36 21.20
C HIS A 69 -3.69 -11.87 21.69
N ARG A 70 -4.79 -12.30 21.05
CA ARG A 70 -6.14 -12.06 21.57
C ARG A 70 -6.46 -13.01 22.72
N HIS A 71 -6.27 -12.55 23.96
CA HIS A 71 -7.03 -13.03 25.12
C HIS A 71 -8.39 -12.35 25.18
#